data_AF-L0F747-F1
#
_entry.id   AF-L0F747-F1
#
_cell.length_a   1.000
_cell.length_b   1.000
_cell.length_c   1.000
_cell.angle_alpha   90.00
_cell.angle_beta   90.00
_cell.angle_gamma   90.00
#
_symmetry.space_group_name_H-M   'P 1'
#
loop_
_entity.id
_entity.type
_entity.pdbx_description
1 polymer ?
#
loop_
_entity_poly.entity_id
_entity_poly.type
_entity_poly.pdbx_seq_one_letter_code
_entity_poly.pdbx_strand_id
1 'polypeptide(L)'
;MDNVREEVRQRYALAIVNRGQGCCGSAGCCSDSANNAADPITSNLYDEKELEGLDSDLIANSFGCGNPTALATLNPGEVVLDLGSGSGLDVLLSAKRVGPTGKAYGLDMTEEMLAVARENQRKSGVENAEFLKGHIEEIPLSDKTVDVIISNCVINLSGDKDKVLKESYRVLKPQGRFAVSDIVLKRPLPEKIRDSILAWAGCIAGAMTEEEYRGKLSNAGFENIELLVTREYDLEDPSLQGMLEELTEEEIKEFQGAVVSCFIWATKPRINLCPVCDKQGVPVKNITIKHMVIDELIKQVGDVDYFLCMNEECDISYYNKESNVEFNKEQIKVPIWFKNDANPKYACYCSKVTEQEVINAVIKEGASNMSEVIKITGAMSNSQCQKNNPLGKCCHGIIQNAIEKGLSMQ
;
A
#
# COMPACT_ATOMS: atom_id res chain seq x y z
N MET A 1 1.39 -21.58 -11.99
CA MET A 1 2.19 -20.34 -12.09
C MET A 1 3.14 -20.38 -13.27
N ASP A 2 3.92 -21.45 -13.45
CA ASP A 2 4.94 -21.50 -14.53
C ASP A 2 4.40 -21.43 -15.96
N ASN A 3 3.19 -21.97 -16.22
CA ASN A 3 2.58 -21.93 -17.57
C ASN A 3 2.19 -20.50 -18.01
N VAL A 4 1.58 -19.72 -17.11
CA VAL A 4 1.19 -18.32 -17.37
C VAL A 4 2.42 -17.43 -17.57
N ARG A 5 3.48 -17.66 -16.79
CA ARG A 5 4.73 -16.90 -16.89
C ARG A 5 5.41 -17.08 -18.25
N GLU A 6 5.48 -18.33 -18.72
CA GLU A 6 6.09 -18.63 -20.00
C GLU A 6 5.28 -18.04 -21.17
N GLU A 7 3.95 -18.05 -21.07
CA GLU A 7 3.06 -17.44 -22.06
C GLU A 7 3.23 -15.91 -22.14
N VAL A 8 3.27 -15.23 -20.98
CA VAL A 8 3.56 -13.79 -20.91
C VAL A 8 4.94 -13.49 -21.47
N ARG A 9 5.97 -14.26 -21.07
CA ARG A 9 7.34 -14.10 -21.57
C ARG A 9 7.41 -14.21 -23.09
N GLN A 10 6.77 -15.21 -23.68
CA GLN A 10 6.77 -15.42 -25.12
C GLN A 10 6.08 -14.28 -25.87
N ARG A 11 4.94 -13.77 -25.37
CA ARG A 11 4.24 -12.61 -25.97
C ARG A 11 5.14 -11.36 -26.01
N TYR A 12 5.78 -11.02 -24.89
CA TYR A 12 6.65 -9.84 -24.84
C TYR A 12 7.96 -10.02 -25.64
N ALA A 13 8.50 -11.25 -25.71
CA ALA A 13 9.63 -11.55 -26.58
C ALA A 13 9.29 -11.34 -28.07
N LEU A 14 8.07 -11.70 -28.49
CA LEU A 14 7.59 -11.48 -29.87
C LEU A 14 7.41 -9.99 -30.20
N ALA A 15 6.95 -9.19 -29.24
CA ALA A 15 6.78 -7.75 -29.41
C ALA A 15 8.12 -7.02 -29.66
N ILE A 16 9.24 -7.52 -29.12
CA ILE A 16 10.59 -6.98 -29.40
C ILE A 16 11.02 -7.26 -30.84
N VAL A 17 10.69 -8.47 -31.36
CA VAL A 17 11.10 -8.90 -32.70
C VAL A 17 10.29 -8.18 -33.79
N ASN A 18 9.00 -7.96 -33.55
CA ASN A 18 8.08 -7.29 -34.46
C ASN A 18 7.92 -5.82 -34.08
N ARG A 19 8.95 -5.01 -34.36
CA ARG A 19 8.96 -3.56 -34.14
C ARG A 19 7.65 -2.92 -34.61
N GLY A 20 6.84 -2.40 -33.68
CA GLY A 20 5.64 -1.61 -33.98
C GLY A 20 4.29 -2.32 -33.89
N GLN A 21 4.21 -3.57 -33.45
CA GLN A 21 2.94 -4.15 -32.98
C GLN A 21 2.88 -4.09 -31.45
N GLY A 22 1.90 -3.34 -30.94
CA GLY A 22 1.60 -3.28 -29.51
C GLY A 22 1.45 -4.66 -28.88
N CYS A 23 1.76 -4.78 -27.58
CA CYS A 23 1.58 -6.02 -26.83
C CYS A 23 0.13 -6.55 -26.86
N CYS A 24 -0.87 -5.69 -27.13
CA CYS A 24 -2.28 -6.08 -27.25
C CYS A 24 -2.76 -6.22 -28.72
N GLY A 25 -1.84 -6.45 -29.67
CA GLY A 25 -2.16 -6.75 -31.08
C GLY A 25 -2.08 -8.24 -31.39
N SER A 26 -3.13 -8.77 -32.01
CA SER A 26 -3.32 -10.19 -32.34
C SER A 26 -2.19 -10.81 -33.18
N ALA A 27 -1.73 -11.99 -32.76
CA ALA A 27 -1.05 -12.94 -33.64
C ALA A 27 -2.11 -13.77 -34.41
N GLY A 28 -2.63 -13.20 -35.50
CA GLY A 28 -3.39 -13.91 -36.51
C GLY A 28 -2.57 -14.06 -37.79
N CYS A 29 -2.25 -15.30 -38.16
CA CYS A 29 -1.54 -15.72 -39.38
C CYS A 29 -1.86 -14.90 -40.65
N CYS A 30 -0.79 -14.48 -41.33
CA CYS A 30 -0.70 -14.19 -42.78
C CYS A 30 -1.81 -13.32 -43.40
N SER A 31 -1.63 -11.99 -43.40
CA SER A 31 -1.95 -11.18 -44.59
C SER A 31 -1.15 -9.87 -44.59
N ASP A 32 -0.52 -9.59 -45.74
CA ASP A 32 0.18 -8.34 -46.06
C ASP A 32 -0.80 -7.17 -46.00
N SER A 33 -0.67 -6.30 -45.00
CA SER A 33 -1.04 -4.88 -45.06
C SER A 33 -0.43 -4.15 -43.88
N ALA A 34 0.66 -3.44 -44.14
CA ALA A 34 1.26 -2.49 -43.22
C ALA A 34 0.25 -1.39 -42.86
N ASN A 35 -0.36 -1.48 -41.69
CA ASN A 35 -0.99 -0.35 -41.01
C ASN A 35 -0.54 -0.39 -39.55
N ASN A 36 0.16 0.68 -39.15
CA ASN A 36 0.54 0.99 -37.78
C ASN A 36 -0.73 1.15 -36.92
N ALA A 37 -1.28 0.05 -36.43
CA ALA A 37 -2.35 0.07 -35.44
C ALA A 37 -1.72 0.34 -34.08
N ALA A 38 -1.74 1.61 -33.65
CA ALA A 38 -1.43 1.98 -32.28
C ALA A 38 -2.44 1.28 -31.34
N ASP A 39 -1.93 0.59 -30.32
CA ASP A 39 -2.74 -0.07 -29.31
C ASP A 39 -3.51 1.01 -28.51
N PRO A 40 -4.86 1.01 -28.54
CA PRO A 40 -5.65 2.05 -27.91
C PRO A 40 -5.47 2.09 -26.40
N ILE A 41 -5.01 1.01 -25.77
CA ILE A 41 -4.68 0.99 -24.33
C ILE A 41 -3.43 1.84 -24.05
N THR A 42 -2.46 1.84 -24.96
CA THR A 42 -1.11 2.43 -24.78
C THR A 42 -0.91 3.83 -25.37
N SER A 43 -1.91 4.37 -26.06
CA SER A 43 -1.79 5.66 -26.76
C SER A 43 -2.00 6.88 -25.84
N ASN A 44 -1.31 8.00 -26.14
CA ASN A 44 -1.44 9.31 -25.48
C ASN A 44 -1.16 9.34 -23.96
N LEU A 45 -0.19 8.54 -23.48
CA LEU A 45 0.09 8.42 -22.04
C LEU A 45 1.03 9.50 -21.48
N TYR A 46 1.91 10.11 -22.27
CA TYR A 46 2.96 11.03 -21.80
C TYR A 46 2.88 12.41 -22.49
N ASP A 47 3.26 13.48 -21.77
CA ASP A 47 3.39 14.83 -22.35
C ASP A 47 4.65 14.90 -23.24
N GLU A 48 4.56 15.54 -24.41
CA GLU A 48 5.65 15.71 -25.37
C GLU A 48 6.91 16.32 -24.74
N LYS A 49 6.77 17.13 -23.69
CA LYS A 49 7.91 17.71 -22.95
C LYS A 49 8.65 16.73 -22.05
N GLU A 50 7.95 15.72 -21.51
CA GLU A 50 8.58 14.68 -20.67
C GLU A 50 9.41 13.71 -21.53
N LEU A 51 9.06 13.59 -22.81
CA LEU A 51 9.69 12.74 -23.79
C LEU A 51 10.92 13.37 -24.45
N GLU A 52 11.21 14.64 -24.17
CA GLU A 52 12.30 15.40 -24.80
C GLU A 52 13.68 14.79 -24.44
N GLY A 53 14.44 14.42 -25.47
CA GLY A 53 15.74 13.77 -25.32
C GLY A 53 15.69 12.25 -25.07
N LEU A 54 14.52 11.61 -25.22
CA LEU A 54 14.39 10.15 -25.26
C LEU A 54 14.26 9.65 -26.70
N ASP A 55 14.74 8.43 -26.95
CA ASP A 55 14.71 7.80 -28.28
C ASP A 55 13.25 7.54 -28.71
N SER A 56 12.88 7.86 -29.95
CA SER A 56 11.54 7.59 -30.48
C SER A 56 11.18 6.10 -30.43
N ASP A 57 12.19 5.23 -30.56
CA ASP A 57 12.00 3.78 -30.46
C ASP A 57 11.69 3.34 -29.01
N LEU A 58 12.12 4.09 -27.99
CA LEU A 58 11.77 3.81 -26.58
C LEU A 58 10.28 4.06 -26.34
N ILE A 59 9.74 5.12 -26.93
CA ILE A 59 8.33 5.51 -26.81
C ILE A 59 7.44 4.49 -27.53
N ALA A 60 7.84 4.07 -28.73
CA ALA A 60 7.13 3.07 -29.52
C ALA A 60 7.09 1.67 -28.89
N ASN A 61 8.02 1.36 -27.97
CA ASN A 61 8.13 0.09 -27.26
C ASN A 61 7.71 0.20 -25.78
N SER A 62 6.96 1.25 -25.42
CA SER A 62 6.34 1.37 -24.11
C SER A 62 4.97 0.71 -24.12
N PHE A 63 4.81 -0.36 -23.34
CA PHE A 63 3.55 -1.09 -23.21
C PHE A 63 2.96 -0.77 -21.84
N GLY A 64 1.88 0.00 -21.80
CA GLY A 64 1.25 0.45 -20.57
C GLY A 64 -0.16 0.99 -20.81
N CYS A 65 -0.95 1.14 -19.76
CA CYS A 65 -2.33 1.65 -19.83
C CYS A 65 -2.51 3.04 -19.20
N GLY A 66 -1.43 3.61 -18.66
CA GLY A 66 -1.40 4.90 -17.97
C GLY A 66 0.02 5.49 -17.92
N ASN A 67 0.18 6.67 -17.33
CA ASN A 67 1.48 7.24 -16.97
C ASN A 67 1.56 7.35 -15.44
N PRO A 68 2.09 6.31 -14.75
CA PRO A 68 2.15 6.31 -13.30
C PRO A 68 3.11 7.38 -12.77
N THR A 69 4.11 7.79 -13.56
CA THR A 69 5.11 8.80 -13.17
C THR A 69 4.56 10.22 -13.14
N ALA A 70 3.59 10.56 -14.01
CA ALA A 70 2.97 11.89 -14.04
C ALA A 70 2.22 12.20 -12.73
N LEU A 71 1.63 11.17 -12.12
CA LEU A 71 0.78 11.33 -10.95
C LEU A 71 1.46 10.92 -9.63
N ALA A 72 2.46 10.04 -9.65
CA ALA A 72 3.29 9.79 -8.48
C ALA A 72 4.13 11.04 -8.16
N THR A 73 3.94 11.64 -7.00
CA THR A 73 4.77 12.77 -6.54
C THR A 73 6.18 12.28 -6.23
N LEU A 74 7.06 12.23 -7.23
CA LEU A 74 8.47 11.91 -7.03
C LEU A 74 9.24 13.15 -6.57
N ASN A 75 10.00 13.02 -5.49
CA ASN A 75 10.83 14.09 -4.94
C ASN A 75 12.33 13.83 -5.18
N PRO A 76 13.15 14.89 -5.26
CA PRO A 76 14.59 14.74 -5.33
C PRO A 76 15.17 13.90 -4.19
N GLY A 77 16.06 12.96 -4.50
CA GLY A 77 16.70 12.08 -3.52
C GLY A 77 15.95 10.78 -3.19
N GLU A 78 14.74 10.60 -3.73
CA GLU A 78 13.97 9.37 -3.49
C GLU A 78 14.47 8.17 -4.29
N VAL A 79 14.19 6.97 -3.77
CA VAL A 79 14.40 5.70 -4.42
C VAL A 79 13.07 5.20 -4.99
N VAL A 80 13.02 4.98 -6.30
CA VAL A 80 11.84 4.49 -7.03
C VAL A 80 12.08 3.06 -7.50
N LEU A 81 11.04 2.22 -7.49
CA LEU A 81 11.05 0.90 -8.12
C LEU A 81 9.88 0.80 -9.09
N ASP A 82 10.19 0.43 -10.33
CA ASP A 82 9.21 0.10 -11.36
C ASP A 82 9.09 -1.42 -11.50
N LEU A 83 7.85 -1.92 -11.35
CA LEU A 83 7.53 -3.35 -11.46
C LEU A 83 7.15 -3.69 -12.90
N GLY A 84 7.97 -4.53 -13.55
CA GLY A 84 7.85 -4.91 -14.96
C GLY A 84 8.28 -3.78 -15.89
N SER A 85 9.53 -3.34 -15.72
CA SER A 85 10.03 -2.11 -16.34
C SER A 85 10.17 -2.15 -17.88
N GLY A 86 10.12 -3.35 -18.48
CA GLY A 86 10.26 -3.52 -19.93
C GLY A 86 11.51 -2.84 -20.48
N SER A 87 11.33 -2.01 -21.51
CA SER A 87 12.38 -1.24 -22.19
C SER A 87 12.90 -0.03 -21.38
N GLY A 88 12.36 0.22 -20.19
CA GLY A 88 12.90 1.13 -19.18
C GLY A 88 12.40 2.57 -19.23
N LEU A 89 11.34 2.90 -19.98
CA LEU A 89 10.85 4.28 -20.11
C LEU A 89 10.54 4.92 -18.76
N ASP A 90 9.65 4.31 -17.97
CA ASP A 90 9.19 4.84 -16.68
C ASP A 90 10.33 4.94 -15.66
N VAL A 91 11.31 4.03 -15.73
CA VAL A 91 12.52 4.05 -14.90
C VAL A 91 13.40 5.25 -15.24
N LEU A 92 13.64 5.51 -16.52
CA LEU A 92 14.49 6.62 -16.96
C LEU A 92 13.82 7.98 -16.68
N LEU A 93 12.50 8.09 -16.85
CA LEU A 93 11.74 9.27 -16.46
C LEU A 93 11.80 9.49 -14.95
N SER A 94 11.61 8.43 -14.16
CA SER A 94 11.70 8.50 -12.69
C SER A 94 13.09 8.93 -12.22
N ALA A 95 14.14 8.36 -12.81
CA ALA A 95 15.53 8.70 -12.51
C ALA A 95 15.85 10.17 -12.75
N LYS A 96 15.38 10.74 -13.87
CA LYS A 96 15.49 12.18 -14.15
C LYS A 96 14.75 13.02 -13.09
N ARG A 97 13.54 12.61 -12.69
CA ARG A 97 12.68 13.36 -11.76
C ARG A 97 13.18 13.36 -10.31
N VAL A 98 13.73 12.24 -9.83
CA VAL A 98 14.35 12.18 -8.48
C VAL A 98 15.74 12.80 -8.43
N GLY A 99 16.28 13.24 -9.56
CA GLY A 99 17.55 13.93 -9.66
C GLY A 99 18.77 13.07 -9.28
N PRO A 100 19.98 13.65 -9.34
CA PRO A 100 21.24 12.90 -9.22
C PRO A 100 21.48 12.28 -7.84
N THR A 101 20.76 12.72 -6.81
CA THR A 101 20.83 12.17 -5.45
C THR A 101 19.83 11.05 -5.20
N GLY A 102 18.86 10.87 -6.10
CA GLY A 102 17.88 9.79 -6.05
C GLY A 102 18.28 8.62 -6.95
N LYS A 103 17.48 7.56 -6.95
CA LYS A 103 17.75 6.34 -7.73
C LYS A 103 16.45 5.73 -8.25
N ALA A 104 16.46 5.19 -9.47
CA ALA A 104 15.35 4.40 -10.00
C ALA A 104 15.80 2.97 -10.31
N TYR A 105 15.04 2.00 -9.83
CA TYR A 105 15.20 0.59 -10.18
C TYR A 105 14.12 0.17 -11.17
N GLY A 106 14.50 -0.54 -12.23
CA GLY A 106 13.58 -1.27 -13.08
C GLY A 106 13.69 -2.77 -12.82
N LEU A 107 12.59 -3.44 -12.51
CA LEU A 107 12.56 -4.89 -12.34
C LEU A 107 11.85 -5.53 -13.54
N ASP A 108 12.53 -6.43 -14.24
CA ASP A 108 11.93 -7.23 -15.32
C ASP A 108 12.42 -8.69 -15.26
N MET A 109 11.60 -9.61 -15.77
CA MET A 109 11.93 -11.04 -15.77
C MET A 109 12.78 -11.47 -16.97
N THR A 110 12.80 -10.67 -18.05
CA THR A 110 13.40 -11.05 -19.34
C THR A 110 14.76 -10.39 -19.55
N GLU A 111 15.75 -11.15 -20.03
CA GLU A 111 17.08 -10.58 -20.29
C GLU A 111 17.05 -9.65 -21.50
N GLU A 112 16.17 -9.94 -22.45
CA GLU A 112 15.99 -9.21 -23.69
C GLU A 112 15.50 -7.78 -23.43
N MET A 113 14.47 -7.61 -22.58
CA MET A 113 13.99 -6.27 -22.19
C MET A 113 15.05 -5.51 -21.39
N LEU A 114 15.72 -6.17 -20.46
CA LEU A 114 16.78 -5.55 -19.66
C LEU A 114 17.96 -5.10 -20.53
N ALA A 115 18.30 -5.84 -21.59
CA ALA A 115 19.32 -5.43 -22.55
C ALA A 115 18.91 -4.16 -23.31
N VAL A 116 17.65 -4.08 -23.76
CA VAL A 116 17.08 -2.88 -24.40
C VAL A 116 17.08 -1.70 -23.43
N ALA A 117 16.66 -1.91 -22.18
CA ALA A 117 16.59 -0.88 -21.16
C ALA A 117 17.96 -0.30 -20.81
N ARG A 118 18.99 -1.15 -20.70
CA ARG A 118 20.39 -0.71 -20.48
C ARG A 118 20.93 0.09 -21.66
N GLU A 119 20.56 -0.25 -22.90
CA GLU A 119 20.95 0.54 -24.07
C GLU A 119 20.23 1.90 -24.09
N ASN A 120 18.95 1.95 -23.73
CA ASN A 120 18.19 3.20 -23.61
C ASN A 120 18.73 4.09 -22.49
N GLN A 121 19.17 3.50 -21.38
CA GLN A 121 19.89 4.19 -20.32
C GLN A 121 21.18 4.84 -20.86
N ARG A 122 22.00 4.08 -21.58
CA ARG A 122 23.25 4.57 -22.16
C ARG A 122 23.01 5.73 -23.13
N LYS A 123 21.98 5.63 -23.98
CA LYS A 123 21.60 6.68 -24.94
C LYS A 123 21.07 7.94 -24.27
N SER A 124 20.33 7.80 -23.17
CA SER A 124 19.73 8.94 -22.46
C SER A 124 20.70 9.65 -21.50
N GLY A 125 21.88 9.06 -21.23
CA GLY A 125 22.87 9.63 -20.31
C GLY A 125 22.44 9.58 -18.83
N VAL A 126 21.43 8.79 -18.49
CA VAL A 126 20.92 8.64 -17.12
C VAL A 126 21.81 7.67 -16.35
N GLU A 127 22.52 8.18 -15.33
CA GLU A 127 23.47 7.37 -14.55
C GLU A 127 22.84 6.75 -13.29
N ASN A 128 21.72 7.30 -12.80
CA ASN A 128 21.07 6.90 -11.55
C ASN A 128 19.90 5.93 -11.74
N ALA A 129 19.88 5.18 -12.85
CA ALA A 129 18.96 4.07 -13.10
C ALA A 129 19.69 2.72 -12.98
N GLU A 130 19.01 1.69 -12.48
CA GLU A 130 19.55 0.32 -12.41
C GLU A 130 18.47 -0.72 -12.76
N PHE A 131 18.81 -1.65 -13.64
CA PHE A 131 17.89 -2.67 -14.14
C PHE A 131 18.21 -4.06 -13.56
N LEU A 132 17.25 -4.56 -12.78
CA LEU A 132 17.32 -5.80 -12.01
C LEU A 132 16.57 -6.92 -12.74
N LYS A 133 17.19 -8.09 -12.81
CA LYS A 133 16.51 -9.30 -13.26
C LYS A 133 15.81 -9.98 -12.09
N GLY A 134 14.52 -10.27 -12.25
CA GLY A 134 13.77 -11.02 -11.26
C GLY A 134 12.28 -11.05 -11.52
N HIS A 135 11.53 -11.55 -10.55
CA HIS A 135 10.09 -11.63 -10.61
C HIS A 135 9.48 -10.60 -9.67
N ILE A 136 8.34 -10.02 -10.05
CA ILE A 136 7.62 -9.06 -9.20
C ILE A 136 7.05 -9.71 -7.93
N GLU A 137 6.96 -11.04 -7.92
CA GLU A 137 6.64 -11.85 -6.74
C GLU A 137 7.86 -12.13 -5.84
N GLU A 138 9.08 -11.80 -6.25
CA GLU A 138 10.33 -12.04 -5.51
C GLU A 138 11.34 -10.92 -5.82
N ILE A 139 11.12 -9.75 -5.21
CA ILE A 139 11.85 -8.53 -5.56
C ILE A 139 13.27 -8.63 -4.99
N PRO A 140 14.34 -8.54 -5.81
CA PRO A 140 15.73 -8.71 -5.38
C PRO A 140 16.30 -7.45 -4.70
N LEU A 141 15.51 -6.84 -3.80
CA LEU A 141 15.88 -5.69 -2.98
C LEU A 141 15.63 -6.02 -1.50
N SER A 142 16.43 -5.42 -0.63
CA SER A 142 16.24 -5.52 0.82
C SER A 142 14.96 -4.83 1.27
N ASP A 143 14.47 -5.22 2.45
CA ASP A 143 13.32 -4.59 3.10
C ASP A 143 13.54 -3.08 3.26
N LYS A 144 12.46 -2.30 3.14
CA LYS A 144 12.48 -0.85 3.43
C LYS A 144 13.57 -0.08 2.67
N THR A 145 13.75 -0.40 1.39
CA THR A 145 14.75 0.23 0.52
C THR A 145 14.15 1.33 -0.36
N VAL A 146 12.87 1.20 -0.73
CA VAL A 146 12.23 2.01 -1.76
C VAL A 146 11.27 3.03 -1.15
N ASP A 147 11.26 4.26 -1.66
CA ASP A 147 10.33 5.33 -1.26
C ASP A 147 9.02 5.28 -2.07
N VAL A 148 9.10 4.93 -3.36
CA VAL A 148 7.95 4.86 -4.27
C VAL A 148 8.00 3.61 -5.14
N ILE A 149 6.91 2.84 -5.17
CA ILE A 149 6.69 1.80 -6.17
C ILE A 149 5.75 2.34 -7.24
N ILE A 150 6.16 2.18 -8.48
CA ILE A 150 5.33 2.39 -9.67
C ILE A 150 5.20 1.08 -10.44
N SER A 151 4.16 1.00 -11.27
CA SER A 151 3.96 -0.09 -12.23
C SER A 151 2.92 0.35 -13.24
N ASN A 152 3.01 -0.23 -14.43
CA ASN A 152 2.11 0.07 -15.53
C ASN A 152 1.56 -1.21 -16.15
N CYS A 153 0.37 -1.63 -15.71
CA CYS A 153 -0.37 -2.77 -16.28
C CYS A 153 0.29 -4.16 -16.14
N VAL A 154 1.19 -4.35 -15.16
CA VAL A 154 1.94 -5.61 -14.97
C VAL A 154 1.35 -6.49 -13.87
N ILE A 155 0.75 -5.93 -12.81
CA ILE A 155 0.31 -6.70 -11.64
C ILE A 155 -0.76 -7.73 -12.02
N ASN A 156 -1.65 -7.39 -12.94
CA ASN A 156 -2.66 -8.31 -13.45
C ASN A 156 -2.09 -9.57 -14.12
N LEU A 157 -0.87 -9.50 -14.66
CA LEU A 157 -0.15 -10.62 -15.28
C LEU A 157 0.44 -11.61 -14.26
N SER A 158 0.47 -11.24 -12.98
CA SER A 158 0.98 -12.13 -11.93
C SER A 158 -0.02 -13.25 -11.60
N GLY A 159 0.53 -14.47 -11.48
CA GLY A 159 -0.18 -15.64 -11.00
C GLY A 159 -0.37 -15.66 -9.47
N ASP A 160 0.33 -14.81 -8.72
CA ASP A 160 0.19 -14.66 -7.26
C ASP A 160 0.24 -13.18 -6.87
N LYS A 161 -0.91 -12.52 -6.99
CA LYS A 161 -1.06 -11.09 -6.71
C LYS A 161 -0.87 -10.75 -5.24
N ASP A 162 -1.26 -11.66 -4.34
CA ASP A 162 -1.05 -11.46 -2.91
C ASP A 162 0.44 -11.43 -2.57
N LYS A 163 1.26 -12.27 -3.23
CA LYS A 163 2.71 -12.24 -3.08
C LYS A 163 3.33 -10.96 -3.66
N VAL A 164 2.89 -10.49 -4.84
CA VAL A 164 3.35 -9.20 -5.40
C VAL A 164 3.11 -8.05 -4.43
N LEU A 165 1.90 -7.95 -3.87
CA LEU A 165 1.55 -6.85 -2.96
C LEU A 165 2.29 -6.96 -1.63
N LYS A 166 2.53 -8.17 -1.12
CA LYS A 166 3.38 -8.40 0.08
C LYS A 166 4.84 -8.04 -0.16
N GLU A 167 5.41 -8.39 -1.31
CA GLU A 167 6.78 -8.01 -1.67
C GLU A 167 6.91 -6.50 -1.87
N SER A 168 5.93 -5.89 -2.55
CA SER A 168 5.83 -4.44 -2.69
C SER A 168 5.80 -3.76 -1.32
N TYR A 169 4.98 -4.28 -0.40
CA TYR A 169 4.95 -3.81 0.98
C TYR A 169 6.30 -3.99 1.68
N ARG A 170 6.96 -5.14 1.54
CA ARG A 170 8.24 -5.45 2.18
C ARG A 170 9.33 -4.44 1.81
N VAL A 171 9.51 -4.19 0.51
CA VAL A 171 10.59 -3.33 0.01
C VAL A 171 10.31 -1.83 0.21
N LEU A 172 9.05 -1.42 0.35
CA LEU A 172 8.71 -0.03 0.67
C LEU A 172 9.21 0.36 2.08
N LYS A 173 9.78 1.55 2.19
CA LYS A 173 10.05 2.22 3.47
C LYS A 173 8.74 2.53 4.20
N PRO A 174 8.75 2.69 5.53
CA PRO A 174 7.62 3.30 6.24
C PRO A 174 7.27 4.65 5.62
N GLN A 175 5.98 4.93 5.41
CA GLN A 175 5.46 6.08 4.65
C GLN A 175 5.78 6.06 3.15
N GLY A 176 6.38 4.99 2.65
CA GLY A 176 6.56 4.77 1.23
C GLY A 176 5.23 4.64 0.51
N ARG A 177 5.22 5.03 -0.76
CA ARG A 177 4.01 5.14 -1.58
C ARG A 177 3.97 4.05 -2.64
N PHE A 178 2.81 3.46 -2.82
CA PHE A 178 2.49 2.56 -3.90
C PHE A 178 1.57 3.33 -4.86
N ALA A 179 2.01 3.54 -6.09
CA ALA A 179 1.36 4.40 -7.07
C ALA A 179 1.42 3.75 -8.46
N VAL A 180 0.43 2.93 -8.78
CA VAL A 180 0.44 2.08 -9.98
C VAL A 180 -0.75 2.37 -10.89
N SER A 181 -0.58 2.18 -12.19
CA SER A 181 -1.68 2.15 -13.14
C SER A 181 -1.97 0.71 -13.53
N ASP A 182 -3.22 0.30 -13.48
CA ASP A 182 -3.63 -1.05 -13.91
C ASP A 182 -5.07 -1.07 -14.41
N ILE A 183 -5.43 -2.15 -15.12
CA ILE A 183 -6.82 -2.44 -15.49
C ILE A 183 -7.57 -2.94 -14.26
N VAL A 184 -8.74 -2.38 -14.02
CA VAL A 184 -9.63 -2.73 -12.91
C VAL A 184 -11.03 -2.99 -13.45
N LEU A 185 -11.72 -3.96 -12.84
CA LEU A 185 -13.11 -4.26 -13.14
C LEU A 185 -14.03 -3.52 -12.18
N LYS A 186 -14.99 -2.75 -12.70
CA LYS A 186 -16.08 -2.16 -11.88
C LYS A 186 -17.02 -3.24 -11.33
N ARG A 187 -17.11 -4.37 -12.02
CA ARG A 187 -17.95 -5.52 -11.68
C ARG A 187 -17.33 -6.80 -12.24
N PRO A 188 -17.60 -7.98 -11.63
CA PRO A 188 -17.14 -9.24 -12.18
C PRO A 188 -17.61 -9.43 -13.62
N LEU A 189 -16.72 -9.95 -14.48
CA LEU A 189 -17.06 -10.34 -15.84
C LEU A 189 -17.52 -11.81 -15.87
N PRO A 190 -18.49 -12.16 -16.74
CA PRO A 190 -18.81 -13.55 -17.05
C PRO A 190 -17.59 -14.34 -17.49
N GLU A 191 -17.57 -15.63 -17.15
CA GLU A 191 -16.42 -16.52 -17.39
C GLU A 191 -16.03 -16.59 -18.88
N LYS A 192 -17.01 -16.65 -19.80
CA LYS A 192 -16.78 -16.63 -21.24
C LYS A 192 -16.10 -15.35 -21.72
N ILE A 193 -16.54 -14.21 -21.22
CA ILE A 193 -15.96 -12.90 -21.56
C ILE A 193 -14.52 -12.84 -21.06
N ARG A 194 -14.27 -13.31 -19.83
CA ARG A 194 -12.92 -13.38 -19.26
C ARG A 194 -11.98 -14.24 -20.12
N ASP A 195 -12.46 -15.37 -20.63
CA ASP A 195 -11.69 -16.30 -21.48
C ASP A 195 -11.43 -15.75 -22.89
N SER A 196 -12.39 -15.04 -23.50
CA SER A 196 -12.19 -14.34 -24.79
C SER A 196 -11.22 -13.16 -24.65
N ILE A 197 -11.28 -12.44 -23.54
CA ILE A 197 -10.37 -11.35 -23.21
C ILE A 197 -8.94 -11.85 -22.94
N LEU A 198 -8.82 -13.00 -22.25
CA LEU A 198 -7.57 -13.73 -22.02
C LEU A 198 -6.81 -13.99 -23.33
N ALA A 199 -7.54 -14.29 -24.40
CA ALA A 199 -6.99 -14.50 -25.73
C ALA A 199 -6.58 -13.19 -26.45
N TRP A 200 -7.19 -12.05 -26.10
CA TRP A 200 -7.05 -10.77 -26.81
C TRP A 200 -6.03 -9.81 -26.18
N ALA A 201 -6.16 -9.51 -24.88
CA ALA A 201 -5.25 -8.63 -24.15
C ALA A 201 -4.87 -9.27 -22.82
N GLY A 202 -3.68 -9.88 -22.78
CA GLY A 202 -3.20 -10.68 -21.66
C GLY A 202 -3.29 -10.01 -20.28
N CYS A 203 -3.35 -8.68 -20.21
CA CYS A 203 -3.47 -7.91 -18.96
C CYS A 203 -4.89 -7.89 -18.36
N ILE A 204 -5.95 -8.07 -19.14
CA ILE A 204 -7.33 -7.91 -18.63
C ILE A 204 -7.84 -9.23 -18.00
N ALA A 205 -7.30 -10.36 -18.45
CA ALA A 205 -7.50 -11.70 -17.91
C ALA A 205 -7.43 -11.83 -16.37
N GLY A 206 -6.42 -11.18 -15.80
CA GLY A 206 -6.14 -11.19 -14.38
C GLY A 206 -6.68 -9.96 -13.67
N ALA A 207 -7.45 -9.10 -14.34
CA ALA A 207 -7.96 -7.87 -13.77
C ALA A 207 -8.82 -8.17 -12.54
N MET A 208 -8.50 -7.46 -11.45
CA MET A 208 -9.25 -7.54 -10.21
C MET A 208 -10.36 -6.51 -10.21
N THR A 209 -11.44 -6.81 -9.49
CA THR A 209 -12.41 -5.79 -9.14
C THR A 209 -11.81 -4.75 -8.20
N GLU A 210 -12.43 -3.57 -8.13
CA GLU A 210 -12.01 -2.54 -7.16
C GLU A 210 -12.01 -3.07 -5.72
N GLU A 211 -13.03 -3.85 -5.34
CA GLU A 211 -13.14 -4.43 -3.99
C GLU A 211 -11.99 -5.40 -3.71
N GLU A 212 -11.65 -6.28 -4.66
CA GLU A 212 -10.52 -7.20 -4.54
C GLU A 212 -9.18 -6.45 -4.41
N TYR A 213 -8.97 -5.41 -5.22
CA TYR A 213 -7.76 -4.59 -5.15
C TYR A 213 -7.59 -3.95 -3.76
N ARG A 214 -8.66 -3.33 -3.25
CA ARG A 214 -8.69 -2.72 -1.91
C ARG A 214 -8.44 -3.75 -0.81
N GLY A 215 -9.13 -4.89 -0.88
CA GLY A 215 -9.01 -5.97 0.08
C GLY A 215 -7.59 -6.53 0.15
N LYS A 216 -6.96 -6.79 -1.01
CA LYS A 216 -5.60 -7.33 -1.06
C LYS A 216 -4.53 -6.34 -0.61
N LEU A 217 -4.65 -5.05 -0.97
CA LEU A 217 -3.76 -4.00 -0.47
C LEU A 217 -3.85 -3.88 1.05
N SER A 218 -5.06 -3.87 1.60
CA SER A 218 -5.29 -3.84 3.06
C SER A 218 -4.70 -5.08 3.74
N ASN A 219 -4.92 -6.27 3.18
CA ASN A 219 -4.35 -7.52 3.71
C ASN A 219 -2.82 -7.57 3.65
N ALA A 220 -2.19 -6.89 2.70
CA ALA A 220 -0.73 -6.73 2.64
C ALA A 220 -0.21 -5.71 3.67
N GLY A 221 -1.08 -4.91 4.29
CA GLY A 221 -0.75 -3.96 5.35
C GLY A 221 -0.74 -2.49 4.91
N PHE A 222 -1.19 -2.17 3.70
CA PHE A 222 -1.28 -0.81 3.22
C PHE A 222 -2.46 -0.04 3.83
N GLU A 223 -2.32 1.28 3.92
CA GLU A 223 -3.34 2.23 4.37
C GLU A 223 -3.55 3.35 3.33
N ASN A 224 -4.60 4.17 3.49
CA ASN A 224 -4.96 5.26 2.58
C ASN A 224 -5.09 4.79 1.11
N ILE A 225 -5.89 3.73 0.91
CA ILE A 225 -6.06 3.12 -0.41
C ILE A 225 -7.07 3.92 -1.23
N GLU A 226 -6.65 4.43 -2.38
CA GLU A 226 -7.49 5.18 -3.31
C GLU A 226 -7.38 4.59 -4.71
N LEU A 227 -8.51 4.51 -5.42
CA LEU A 227 -8.56 4.12 -6.81
C LEU A 227 -9.27 5.24 -7.57
N LEU A 228 -8.62 5.75 -8.59
CA LEU A 228 -9.15 6.80 -9.47
C LEU A 228 -9.26 6.26 -10.88
N VAL A 229 -10.47 6.21 -11.41
CA VAL A 229 -10.70 5.85 -12.82
C VAL A 229 -10.11 6.94 -13.70
N THR A 230 -9.17 6.56 -14.58
CA THR A 230 -8.54 7.46 -15.54
C THR A 230 -9.14 7.32 -16.93
N ARG A 231 -9.62 6.12 -17.28
CA ARG A 231 -10.27 5.85 -18.56
C ARG A 231 -11.28 4.72 -18.42
N GLU A 232 -12.40 4.85 -19.11
CA GLU A 232 -13.37 3.77 -19.28
C GLU A 232 -13.23 3.18 -20.67
N TYR A 233 -13.28 1.84 -20.77
CA TYR A 233 -13.23 1.14 -22.04
C TYR A 233 -14.65 0.72 -22.42
N ASP A 234 -15.15 1.34 -23.48
CA ASP A 234 -16.39 0.96 -24.12
C ASP A 234 -16.09 0.18 -25.41
N LEU A 235 -16.92 -0.82 -25.70
CA LEU A 235 -16.80 -1.71 -26.86
C LEU A 235 -17.04 -1.01 -28.22
N GLU A 236 -17.17 0.30 -28.23
CA GLU A 236 -17.24 1.09 -29.46
C GLU A 236 -15.85 1.36 -30.06
N ASP A 237 -14.76 0.95 -29.38
CA ASP A 237 -13.40 1.04 -29.91
C ASP A 237 -13.22 0.10 -31.12
N PRO A 238 -12.85 0.61 -32.32
CA PRO A 238 -12.60 -0.21 -33.50
C PRO A 238 -11.57 -1.33 -33.28
N SER A 239 -10.67 -1.19 -32.31
CA SER A 239 -9.69 -2.26 -31.99
C SER A 239 -10.31 -3.49 -31.33
N LEU A 240 -11.51 -3.35 -30.73
CA LEU A 240 -12.21 -4.41 -30.00
C LEU A 240 -13.18 -5.19 -30.91
N GLN A 241 -13.38 -4.76 -32.17
CA GLN A 241 -14.34 -5.37 -33.11
C GLN A 241 -14.13 -6.87 -33.35
N GLY A 242 -12.88 -7.34 -33.45
CA GLY A 242 -12.60 -8.77 -33.65
C GLY A 242 -12.95 -9.65 -32.44
N MET A 243 -12.98 -9.08 -31.23
CA MET A 243 -13.40 -9.77 -30.00
C MET A 243 -14.93 -9.78 -29.85
N LEU A 244 -15.62 -8.82 -30.47
CA LEU A 244 -17.07 -8.66 -30.41
C LEU A 244 -17.84 -9.68 -31.26
N GLU A 245 -17.21 -10.25 -32.29
CA GLU A 245 -17.85 -11.23 -33.19
C GLU A 245 -18.25 -12.53 -32.47
N GLU A 246 -17.61 -12.85 -31.34
CA GLU A 246 -17.86 -14.06 -30.57
C GLU A 246 -18.82 -13.85 -29.38
N LEU A 247 -19.23 -12.60 -29.10
CA LEU A 247 -20.06 -12.24 -27.94
C LEU A 247 -21.51 -11.97 -28.34
N THR A 248 -22.45 -12.38 -27.47
CA THR A 248 -23.88 -12.07 -27.61
C THR A 248 -24.18 -10.60 -27.24
N GLU A 249 -25.32 -10.07 -27.69
CA GLU A 249 -25.75 -8.70 -27.33
C GLU A 249 -25.89 -8.49 -25.80
N GLU A 250 -26.24 -9.53 -25.05
CA GLU A 250 -26.31 -9.49 -23.59
C GLU A 250 -24.91 -9.39 -22.97
N GLU A 251 -23.95 -10.20 -23.45
CA GLU A 251 -22.55 -10.16 -23.01
C GLU A 251 -21.86 -8.82 -23.32
N ILE A 252 -22.16 -8.23 -24.48
CA ILE A 252 -21.69 -6.89 -24.86
C ILE A 252 -22.17 -5.84 -23.86
N LYS A 253 -23.45 -5.88 -23.47
CA LYS A 253 -24.01 -4.96 -22.46
C LYS A 253 -23.38 -5.15 -21.08
N GLU A 254 -23.05 -6.39 -20.72
CA GLU A 254 -22.38 -6.69 -19.45
C GLU A 254 -20.94 -6.19 -19.39
N PHE A 255 -20.22 -6.26 -20.51
CA PHE A 255 -18.86 -5.72 -20.62
C PHE A 255 -18.85 -4.18 -20.67
N GLN A 256 -19.85 -3.54 -21.26
CA GLN A 256 -19.85 -2.08 -21.45
C GLN A 256 -19.68 -1.34 -20.11
N GLY A 257 -18.69 -0.44 -20.05
CA GLY A 257 -18.28 0.28 -18.85
C GLY A 257 -17.79 -0.59 -17.68
N ALA A 258 -17.54 -1.90 -17.89
CA ALA A 258 -17.08 -2.79 -16.83
C ALA A 258 -15.56 -2.76 -16.65
N VAL A 259 -14.81 -2.47 -17.72
CA VAL A 259 -13.35 -2.42 -17.73
C VAL A 259 -12.88 -0.98 -17.72
N VAL A 260 -12.01 -0.65 -16.77
CA VAL A 260 -11.44 0.69 -16.64
C VAL A 260 -9.94 0.62 -16.42
N SER A 261 -9.23 1.66 -16.87
CA SER A 261 -7.91 1.96 -16.32
C SER A 261 -8.09 2.74 -15.05
N CYS A 262 -7.46 2.26 -13.99
CA CYS A 262 -7.42 2.94 -12.71
C CYS A 262 -5.98 3.29 -12.37
N PHE A 263 -5.84 4.44 -11.74
CA PHE A 263 -4.68 4.73 -10.95
C PHE A 263 -4.95 4.35 -9.50
N ILE A 264 -4.05 3.57 -8.91
CA ILE A 264 -4.19 2.98 -7.59
C ILE A 264 -3.09 3.53 -6.68
N TRP A 265 -3.52 4.18 -5.59
CA TRP A 265 -2.66 4.68 -4.53
C TRP A 265 -2.82 3.87 -3.26
N ALA A 266 -1.70 3.66 -2.59
CA ALA A 266 -1.70 3.23 -1.20
C ALA A 266 -0.41 3.68 -0.51
N THR A 267 -0.42 3.69 0.82
CA THR A 267 0.73 4.09 1.64
C THR A 267 1.10 3.00 2.62
N LYS A 268 2.40 2.75 2.77
CA LYS A 268 2.88 1.90 3.86
C LYS A 268 2.78 2.69 5.17
N PRO A 269 2.09 2.18 6.20
CA PRO A 269 1.97 2.90 7.45
C PRO A 269 3.33 3.17 8.07
N ARG A 270 3.35 4.20 8.91
CA ARG A 270 4.53 4.52 9.67
C ARG A 270 4.76 3.46 10.74
N ILE A 271 5.85 2.71 10.60
CA ILE A 271 6.28 1.71 11.57
C ILE A 271 6.88 2.44 12.79
N ASN A 272 6.01 2.81 13.73
CA ASN A 272 6.41 3.41 15.00
C ASN A 272 6.59 2.32 16.05
N LEU A 273 7.65 1.52 15.92
CA LEU A 273 8.01 0.52 16.93
C LEU A 273 8.71 1.19 18.10
N CYS A 274 8.48 0.67 19.30
CA CYS A 274 9.20 1.07 20.50
C CYS A 274 10.71 0.88 20.28
N PRO A 275 11.56 1.89 20.58
CA PRO A 275 13.01 1.81 20.36
C PRO A 275 13.72 0.76 21.23
N VAL A 276 13.07 0.27 22.28
CA VAL A 276 13.66 -0.70 23.22
C VAL A 276 13.17 -2.13 22.97
N CYS A 277 11.88 -2.33 22.67
CA CYS A 277 11.32 -3.68 22.55
C CYS A 277 10.80 -4.04 21.16
N ASP A 278 10.92 -3.13 20.19
CA ASP A 278 10.46 -3.29 18.81
C ASP A 278 8.98 -3.67 18.63
N LYS A 279 8.15 -3.58 19.68
CA LYS A 279 6.70 -3.75 19.58
C LYS A 279 6.03 -2.45 19.14
N GLN A 280 4.96 -2.57 18.37
CA GLN A 280 4.13 -1.44 17.96
C GLN A 280 3.43 -0.82 19.17
N GLY A 281 3.41 0.51 19.23
CA GLY A 281 2.73 1.28 20.26
C GLY A 281 1.39 1.82 19.78
N VAL A 282 0.58 2.28 20.73
CA VAL A 282 -0.72 2.92 20.46
C VAL A 282 -0.52 4.43 20.38
N PRO A 283 -1.04 5.14 19.37
CA PRO A 283 -0.89 6.59 19.26
C PRO A 283 -1.59 7.32 20.41
N VAL A 284 -0.91 8.32 20.98
CA VAL A 284 -1.36 9.14 22.11
C VAL A 284 -1.01 10.60 21.84
N LYS A 285 -1.97 11.50 22.05
CA LYS A 285 -1.79 12.94 21.81
C LYS A 285 -0.80 13.56 22.78
N ASN A 286 -0.01 14.52 22.30
CA ASN A 286 0.99 15.24 23.10
C ASN A 286 0.42 15.83 24.41
N ILE A 287 -0.84 16.29 24.39
CA ILE A 287 -1.54 16.83 25.56
C ILE A 287 -1.64 15.81 26.70
N THR A 288 -1.86 14.53 26.39
CA THR A 288 -1.87 13.46 27.39
C THR A 288 -0.49 13.31 28.00
N ILE A 289 0.55 13.28 27.16
CA ILE A 289 1.93 13.12 27.60
C ILE A 289 2.36 14.26 28.53
N LYS A 290 2.02 15.51 28.19
CA LYS A 290 2.26 16.71 29.03
C LYS A 290 1.67 16.58 30.45
N HIS A 291 0.61 15.79 30.64
CA HIS A 291 0.01 15.55 31.96
C HIS A 291 0.50 14.25 32.63
N MET A 292 1.07 13.32 31.86
CA MET A 292 1.57 12.03 32.34
C MET A 292 3.02 12.08 32.81
N VAL A 293 3.89 12.83 32.13
CA VAL A 293 5.31 12.91 32.51
C VAL A 293 5.51 13.76 33.76
N ILE A 294 6.57 13.48 34.52
CA ILE A 294 7.01 14.31 35.65
C ILE A 294 7.24 15.77 35.22
N ASP A 295 7.07 16.70 36.15
CA ASP A 295 6.95 18.13 35.83
C ASP A 295 8.20 18.70 35.15
N GLU A 296 9.38 18.18 35.49
CA GLU A 296 10.67 18.58 34.92
C GLU A 296 10.78 18.27 33.42
N LEU A 297 10.04 17.27 32.95
CA LEU A 297 10.13 16.76 31.59
C LEU A 297 9.03 17.29 30.66
N ILE A 298 8.05 18.05 31.17
CA ILE A 298 6.94 18.58 30.36
C ILE A 298 7.44 19.38 29.15
N LYS A 299 8.52 20.15 29.31
CA LYS A 299 9.11 20.94 28.22
C LYS A 299 9.69 20.07 27.09
N GLN A 300 10.14 18.85 27.40
CA GLN A 300 10.72 17.93 26.42
C GLN A 300 9.66 17.29 25.51
N VAL A 301 8.38 17.33 25.90
CA VAL A 301 7.29 16.75 25.12
C VAL A 301 7.10 17.48 23.77
N GLY A 302 7.32 18.79 23.74
CA GLY A 302 7.10 19.60 22.54
C GLY A 302 5.67 19.53 22.00
N ASP A 303 5.54 19.68 20.68
CA ASP A 303 4.25 19.72 19.97
C ASP A 303 4.02 18.54 19.02
N VAL A 304 4.69 17.41 19.29
CA VAL A 304 4.54 16.16 18.54
C VAL A 304 3.76 15.11 19.33
N ASP A 305 2.97 14.29 18.63
CA ASP A 305 2.23 13.17 19.24
C ASP A 305 3.16 11.98 19.53
N TYR A 306 2.80 11.13 20.48
CA TYR A 306 3.65 10.01 20.95
C TYR A 306 2.97 8.66 20.74
N PHE A 307 3.71 7.59 21.00
CA PHE A 307 3.20 6.24 21.07
C PHE A 307 3.36 5.68 22.48
N LEU A 308 2.30 5.09 23.02
CA LEU A 308 2.33 4.31 24.26
C LEU A 308 2.81 2.88 23.95
N CYS A 309 3.90 2.45 24.55
CA CYS A 309 4.39 1.09 24.44
C CYS A 309 3.51 0.14 25.26
N MET A 310 2.79 -0.75 24.56
CA MET A 310 1.87 -1.73 25.16
C MET A 310 2.56 -3.00 25.67
N ASN A 311 3.91 -3.07 25.62
CA ASN A 311 4.64 -4.22 26.15
C ASN A 311 4.70 -4.16 27.68
N GLU A 312 4.14 -5.15 28.37
CA GLU A 312 4.01 -5.18 29.84
C GLU A 312 5.35 -5.18 30.57
N GLU A 313 6.39 -5.75 29.94
CA GLU A 313 7.75 -5.87 30.49
C GLU A 313 8.69 -4.74 30.07
N CYS A 314 8.33 -3.96 29.04
CA CYS A 314 9.20 -2.90 28.54
C CYS A 314 9.21 -1.70 29.48
N ASP A 315 10.40 -1.16 29.73
CA ASP A 315 10.57 0.02 30.59
C ASP A 315 10.10 1.33 29.92
N ILE A 316 10.07 1.36 28.59
CA ILE A 316 9.51 2.50 27.86
C ILE A 316 8.00 2.56 28.07
N SER A 317 7.53 3.75 28.45
CA SER A 317 6.11 4.09 28.50
C SER A 317 5.72 4.81 27.21
N TYR A 318 6.34 5.96 26.93
CA TYR A 318 6.04 6.75 25.73
C TYR A 318 7.28 6.96 24.88
N TYR A 319 7.12 7.02 23.57
CA TYR A 319 8.21 7.32 22.65
C TYR A 319 7.71 8.05 21.41
N ASN A 320 8.59 8.87 20.84
CA ASN A 320 8.44 9.46 19.53
C ASN A 320 9.80 9.37 18.80
N LYS A 321 9.82 8.71 17.64
CA LYS A 321 11.04 8.51 16.84
C LYS A 321 11.47 9.74 16.03
N GLU A 322 10.57 10.68 15.74
CA GLU A 322 10.90 11.92 15.02
C GLU A 322 11.66 12.91 15.89
N SER A 323 11.16 13.14 17.10
CA SER A 323 11.82 14.02 18.06
C SER A 323 12.96 13.32 18.78
N ASN A 324 13.09 11.99 18.62
CA ASN A 324 14.04 11.15 19.34
C ASN A 324 13.90 11.30 20.86
N VAL A 325 12.64 11.42 21.33
CA VAL A 325 12.29 11.57 22.74
C VAL A 325 11.54 10.33 23.21
N GLU A 326 11.94 9.81 24.36
CA GLU A 326 11.28 8.70 25.04
C GLU A 326 11.18 8.96 26.54
N PHE A 327 10.16 8.36 27.15
CA PHE A 327 9.90 8.43 28.58
C PHE A 327 9.71 7.01 29.12
N ASN A 328 10.55 6.64 30.08
CA ASN A 328 10.45 5.38 30.79
C ASN A 328 9.42 5.44 31.93
N LYS A 329 9.14 4.30 32.57
CA LYS A 329 8.16 4.20 33.67
C LYS A 329 8.45 5.15 34.84
N GLU A 330 9.72 5.36 35.19
CA GLU A 330 10.13 6.22 36.31
C GLU A 330 9.86 7.71 36.02
N GLN A 331 9.76 8.08 34.75
CA GLN A 331 9.48 9.43 34.29
C GLN A 331 7.97 9.73 34.16
N ILE A 332 7.11 8.78 34.51
CA ILE A 332 5.64 8.93 34.47
C ILE A 332 5.09 9.11 35.89
N LYS A 333 4.19 10.10 36.07
CA LYS A 333 3.55 10.45 37.35
C LYS A 333 2.65 9.36 37.93
N VAL A 334 2.11 8.49 37.09
CA VAL A 334 1.16 7.46 37.47
C VAL A 334 1.56 6.11 36.87
N PRO A 335 1.38 5.00 37.59
CA PRO A 335 1.64 3.67 37.06
C PRO A 335 0.66 3.36 35.91
N ILE A 336 1.15 2.70 34.85
CA ILE A 336 0.36 2.33 33.68
C ILE A 336 -0.20 0.91 33.86
N TRP A 337 -1.53 0.77 33.93
CA TRP A 337 -2.21 -0.39 34.53
C TRP A 337 -1.82 -1.77 33.99
N PHE A 338 -1.44 -1.87 32.71
CA PHE A 338 -1.06 -3.13 32.07
C PHE A 338 0.42 -3.49 32.26
N LYS A 339 1.27 -2.59 32.78
CA LYS A 339 2.67 -2.94 33.08
C LYS A 339 2.72 -3.89 34.27
N ASN A 340 3.68 -4.82 34.26
CA ASN A 340 3.78 -5.88 35.26
C ASN A 340 3.97 -5.35 36.69
N ASP A 341 4.74 -4.28 36.82
CA ASP A 341 5.07 -3.60 38.07
C ASP A 341 4.09 -2.47 38.43
N ALA A 342 3.00 -2.30 37.67
CA ALA A 342 2.03 -1.25 37.95
C ALA A 342 1.32 -1.49 39.29
N ASN A 343 1.54 -0.56 40.22
CA ASN A 343 0.88 -0.56 41.51
C ASN A 343 0.55 0.88 41.95
N PRO A 344 -0.74 1.25 42.10
CA PRO A 344 -1.93 0.43 41.84
C PRO A 344 -2.25 0.29 40.34
N LYS A 345 -3.05 -0.72 39.98
CA LYS A 345 -3.60 -0.91 38.62
C LYS A 345 -4.93 -0.17 38.47
N TYR A 346 -4.88 1.07 37.97
CA TYR A 346 -6.09 1.88 37.79
C TYR A 346 -6.93 1.42 36.59
N ALA A 347 -8.23 1.22 36.82
CA ALA A 347 -9.21 1.09 35.73
C ALA A 347 -9.76 2.47 35.33
N CYS A 348 -9.93 3.40 36.29
CA CYS A 348 -10.29 4.79 36.04
C CYS A 348 -9.31 5.74 36.73
N TYR A 349 -8.38 6.30 35.94
CA TYR A 349 -7.37 7.24 36.45
C TYR A 349 -7.97 8.55 36.99
N CYS A 350 -9.06 9.05 36.39
CA CYS A 350 -9.66 10.32 36.81
C CYS A 350 -10.24 10.25 38.23
N SER A 351 -10.85 9.12 38.57
CA SER A 351 -11.46 8.88 39.88
C SER A 351 -10.56 8.06 40.80
N LYS A 352 -9.34 7.70 40.35
CA LYS A 352 -8.40 6.80 41.04
C LYS A 352 -9.02 5.45 41.45
N VAL A 353 -9.92 4.92 40.64
CA VAL A 353 -10.54 3.60 40.85
C VAL A 353 -9.67 2.52 40.20
N THR A 354 -9.35 1.49 40.96
CA THR A 354 -8.54 0.35 40.56
C THR A 354 -9.36 -0.74 39.87
N GLU A 355 -8.70 -1.57 39.07
CA GLU A 355 -9.30 -2.77 38.48
C GLU A 355 -9.89 -3.67 39.58
N GLN A 356 -9.19 -3.81 40.72
CA GLN A 356 -9.64 -4.63 41.84
C GLN A 356 -10.89 -4.07 42.53
N GLU A 357 -11.06 -2.75 42.61
CA GLU A 357 -12.29 -2.13 43.13
C GLU A 357 -13.48 -2.40 42.20
N VAL A 358 -13.28 -2.34 40.89
CA VAL A 358 -14.33 -2.72 39.91
C VAL A 358 -14.71 -4.19 40.07
N ILE A 359 -13.72 -5.09 40.15
CA ILE A 359 -13.95 -6.52 40.35
C ILE A 359 -14.67 -6.78 41.70
N ASN A 360 -14.28 -6.08 42.76
CA ASN A 360 -14.94 -6.21 44.07
C ASN A 360 -16.39 -5.74 44.04
N ALA A 361 -16.71 -4.66 43.30
CA ALA A 361 -18.09 -4.21 43.12
C ALA A 361 -18.96 -5.28 42.45
N VAL A 362 -18.39 -6.04 41.50
CA VAL A 362 -19.08 -7.17 40.87
C VAL A 362 -19.24 -8.34 41.84
N ILE A 363 -18.13 -8.85 42.39
CA ILE A 363 -18.14 -10.11 43.18
C ILE A 363 -18.80 -9.94 44.54
N LYS A 364 -18.56 -8.83 45.23
CA LYS A 364 -18.98 -8.64 46.64
C LYS A 364 -20.28 -7.85 46.76
N GLU A 365 -20.53 -6.92 45.83
CA GLU A 365 -21.69 -6.02 45.89
C GLU A 365 -22.75 -6.35 44.82
N GLY A 366 -22.48 -7.34 43.97
CA GLY A 366 -23.45 -7.86 43.00
C GLY A 366 -23.65 -6.98 41.77
N ALA A 367 -22.73 -6.06 41.46
CA ALA A 367 -22.81 -5.27 40.25
C ALA A 367 -22.68 -6.16 39.00
N SER A 368 -23.55 -5.95 38.02
CA SER A 368 -23.62 -6.77 36.80
C SER A 368 -23.32 -5.97 35.52
N ASN A 369 -23.32 -4.64 35.63
CA ASN A 369 -23.17 -3.75 34.49
C ASN A 369 -22.45 -2.45 34.87
N MET A 370 -22.05 -1.71 33.83
CA MET A 370 -21.31 -0.45 33.94
C MET A 370 -21.98 0.59 34.85
N SER A 371 -23.32 0.72 34.79
CA SER A 371 -24.05 1.72 35.57
C SER A 371 -23.97 1.45 37.07
N GLU A 372 -24.14 0.18 37.47
CA GLU A 372 -24.01 -0.26 38.86
C GLU A 372 -22.58 -0.07 39.37
N VAL A 373 -21.58 -0.46 38.59
CA VAL A 373 -20.17 -0.26 38.95
C VAL A 373 -19.83 1.21 39.12
N ILE A 374 -20.29 2.09 38.23
CA ILE A 374 -20.08 3.53 38.36
C ILE A 374 -20.72 4.05 39.65
N LYS A 375 -21.94 3.60 39.97
CA LYS A 375 -22.66 4.00 41.19
C LYS A 375 -21.93 3.59 42.47
N ILE A 376 -21.32 2.40 42.47
CA ILE A 376 -20.60 1.84 43.62
C ILE A 376 -19.21 2.46 43.77
N THR A 377 -18.42 2.46 42.68
CA THR A 377 -17.00 2.81 42.72
C THR A 377 -16.74 4.32 42.53
N GLY A 378 -17.70 5.05 41.98
CA GLY A 378 -17.51 6.44 41.57
C GLY A 378 -16.59 6.61 40.34
N ALA A 379 -16.26 5.52 39.63
CA ALA A 379 -15.52 5.61 38.37
C ALA A 379 -16.24 6.53 37.36
N MET A 380 -15.48 7.18 36.48
CA MET A 380 -16.01 8.05 35.42
C MET A 380 -16.75 9.33 35.87
N SER A 381 -16.86 9.60 37.17
CA SER A 381 -17.58 10.76 37.73
C SER A 381 -16.95 12.13 37.39
N ASN A 382 -15.65 12.20 37.11
CA ASN A 382 -14.95 13.43 36.71
C ASN A 382 -14.08 13.21 35.46
N SER A 383 -14.73 12.93 34.34
CA SER A 383 -14.08 12.44 33.11
C SER A 383 -13.16 13.47 32.44
N GLN A 384 -11.87 13.43 32.77
CA GLN A 384 -10.78 14.18 32.16
C GLN A 384 -9.77 13.23 31.48
N CYS A 385 -10.28 12.21 30.78
CA CYS A 385 -9.47 11.09 30.30
C CYS A 385 -8.32 11.50 29.36
N GLN A 386 -8.50 12.54 28.55
CA GLN A 386 -7.42 13.07 27.72
C GLN A 386 -6.20 13.54 28.51
N LYS A 387 -6.38 13.92 29.78
CA LYS A 387 -5.32 14.41 30.66
C LYS A 387 -4.84 13.35 31.66
N ASN A 388 -5.74 12.49 32.12
CA ASN A 388 -5.46 11.61 33.26
C ASN A 388 -5.29 10.13 32.87
N ASN A 389 -5.83 9.69 31.72
CA ASN A 389 -5.66 8.30 31.28
C ASN A 389 -4.38 8.19 30.43
N PRO A 390 -3.48 7.22 30.67
CA PRO A 390 -2.28 7.02 29.86
C PRO A 390 -2.53 6.85 28.35
N LEU A 391 -3.72 6.39 27.93
CA LEU A 391 -4.11 6.32 26.51
C LEU A 391 -4.64 7.65 25.93
N GLY A 392 -4.98 8.61 26.77
CA GLY A 392 -5.71 9.82 26.38
C GLY A 392 -7.15 9.55 25.92
N LYS A 393 -7.68 8.34 26.15
CA LYS A 393 -9.00 7.87 25.69
C LYS A 393 -9.90 7.48 26.86
N CYS A 394 -11.20 7.34 26.61
CA CYS A 394 -12.18 6.92 27.61
C CYS A 394 -11.80 5.54 28.21
N CYS A 395 -11.93 5.40 29.52
CA CYS A 395 -11.64 4.16 30.25
C CYS A 395 -12.76 3.11 30.19
N HIS A 396 -13.86 3.38 29.46
CA HIS A 396 -15.03 2.50 29.37
C HIS A 396 -14.67 1.05 29.06
N GLY A 397 -13.84 0.79 28.03
CA GLY A 397 -13.41 -0.58 27.68
C GLY A 397 -12.57 -1.25 28.76
N ILE A 398 -11.74 -0.50 29.48
CA ILE A 398 -10.91 -1.04 30.58
C ILE A 398 -11.83 -1.47 31.74
N ILE A 399 -12.81 -0.64 32.09
CA ILE A 399 -13.79 -0.95 33.13
C ILE A 399 -14.67 -2.13 32.70
N GLN A 400 -15.11 -2.17 31.44
CA GLN A 400 -15.92 -3.26 30.90
C GLN A 400 -15.18 -4.61 31.00
N ASN A 401 -13.91 -4.66 30.61
CA ASN A 401 -13.09 -5.86 30.77
C ASN A 401 -12.94 -6.29 32.24
N ALA A 402 -12.81 -5.33 33.16
CA ALA A 402 -12.75 -5.63 34.59
C ALA A 402 -14.09 -6.17 35.14
N ILE A 403 -15.22 -5.69 34.63
CA ILE A 403 -16.55 -6.21 34.95
C ILE A 403 -16.68 -7.66 34.47
N GLU A 404 -16.35 -7.92 33.20
CA GLU A 404 -16.40 -9.26 32.62
C GLU A 404 -15.50 -10.24 33.37
N LYS A 405 -14.31 -9.79 33.76
CA LYS A 405 -13.41 -10.57 34.61
C LYS A 405 -14.05 -10.87 35.97
N GLY A 406 -14.65 -9.90 36.64
CA GLY A 406 -15.37 -10.12 37.89
C GLY A 406 -16.53 -11.10 37.76
N LEU A 407 -17.32 -11.00 36.68
CA LEU A 407 -18.45 -11.90 36.40
C LEU A 407 -17.98 -13.33 36.12
N SER A 408 -16.83 -13.51 35.47
CA SER A 408 -16.24 -14.85 35.25
C SER A 408 -15.71 -15.52 36.52
N MET A 409 -15.62 -14.78 37.63
CA MET A 409 -15.12 -15.25 38.93
C MET A 409 -16.24 -15.49 39.96
N GLN A 410 -17.49 -15.11 39.64
CA GLN A 410 -18.69 -15.47 40.41
C GLN A 410 -19.08 -16.92 40.13
#